data_AF-T0YC14-F1
#
_entry.id   AF-T0YC14-F1
#
_cell.length_a   1.000
_cell.length_b   1.000
_cell.length_c   1.000
_cell.angle_alpha   90.00
_cell.angle_beta   90.00
_cell.angle_gamma   90.00
#
_symmetry.space_group_name_H-M   'P 1'
#
loop_
_entity.id
_entity.type
_entity.pdbx_description
1 polymer ?
#
loop_
_entity_poly.entity_id
_entity_poly.type
_entity_poly.pdbx_seq_one_letter_code
_entity_poly.pdbx_strand_id
1 'polypeptide(L)'
;QMLVACLWAHWSGKDGPELFSFAAITDDPPPEIAATGHNRCVIPVKPRNLDEWLRPEGVRLERLDEILRDRERPFYEHRIAA
;
A
#
# COMPACT_ATOMS: atom_id res chain seq x y z
N GLN A 1 -7.08 -2.32 -12.60
CA GLN A 1 -5.71 -2.39 -12.06
C GLN A 1 -5.65 -1.54 -10.80
N MET A 2 -4.97 -1.99 -9.75
CA MET A 2 -4.84 -1.28 -8.46
C MET A 2 -3.36 -0.99 -8.18
N LEU A 3 -3.03 0.24 -7.79
CA LEU A 3 -1.69 0.64 -7.37
C LEU A 3 -1.61 0.56 -5.84
N VAL A 4 -0.63 -0.14 -5.29
CA VAL A 4 -0.52 -0.36 -3.83
C VAL A 4 0.68 0.40 -3.30
N ALA A 5 0.46 1.17 -2.23
CA ALA A 5 1.55 1.85 -1.53
C ALA A 5 2.45 0.83 -0.83
N CYS A 6 3.77 0.88 -1.09
CA CYS A 6 4.75 -0.02 -0.51
C CYS A 6 6.01 0.74 -0.10
N LEU A 7 6.71 0.20 0.90
CA LEU A 7 8.11 0.49 1.15
C LEU A 7 8.94 -0.70 0.63
N TRP A 8 10.10 -0.43 0.06
CA TRP A 8 10.99 -1.47 -0.44
C TRP A 8 12.38 -1.33 0.14
N ALA A 9 13.11 -2.44 0.18
CA ALA A 9 14.49 -2.48 0.60
C ALA A 9 15.28 -3.47 -0.26
N HIS A 10 16.51 -3.08 -0.58
CA HIS A 10 17.52 -3.99 -1.10
C HIS A 10 18.46 -4.39 0.04
N TRP A 11 18.67 -5.68 0.20
CA TRP A 11 19.62 -6.25 1.14
C TRP A 11 20.67 -7.07 0.40
N SER A 12 21.93 -6.88 0.77
CA SER A 12 23.06 -7.68 0.27
C SER A 12 23.60 -8.55 1.40
N GLY A 13 23.51 -9.87 1.21
CA GLY A 13 24.06 -10.84 2.15
C GLY A 13 25.58 -10.85 2.16
N LYS A 14 26.15 -11.23 3.32
CA LYS A 14 27.62 -11.32 3.50
C LYS A 14 28.30 -12.24 2.48
N ASP A 15 27.58 -13.25 1.99
CA ASP A 15 28.09 -14.28 1.06
C ASP A 15 27.51 -14.16 -0.37
N GLY A 16 26.94 -13.00 -0.72
CA GLY A 16 26.56 -12.69 -2.10
C GLY A 16 25.08 -12.78 -2.53
N PRO A 17 24.11 -13.34 -1.76
CA PRO A 17 22.71 -13.24 -2.15
C PRO A 17 22.20 -11.80 -2.05
N GLU A 18 21.61 -11.31 -3.13
CA GLU A 18 20.82 -10.07 -3.13
C GLU A 18 19.35 -10.37 -2.89
N LEU A 19 18.70 -9.53 -2.09
CA LEU A 19 17.27 -9.62 -1.83
C LEU A 19 16.63 -8.24 -2.03
N PHE A 20 15.79 -8.14 -3.04
CA PHE A 20 14.81 -7.07 -3.16
C PHE A 20 13.53 -7.53 -2.47
N SER A 21 13.12 -6.77 -1.46
CA SER A 21 11.92 -7.05 -0.66
C SER A 21 11.07 -5.80 -0.56
N PHE A 22 9.79 -5.98 -0.26
CA PHE A 22 8.87 -4.88 -0.02
C PHE A 22 7.84 -5.24 1.03
N ALA A 23 7.25 -4.22 1.63
CA ALA A 23 6.10 -4.33 2.52
C ALA A 23 5.00 -3.38 2.04
N ALA A 24 3.78 -3.90 1.91
CA ALA A 24 2.62 -3.08 1.61
C ALA A 24 2.22 -2.25 2.83
N ILE A 25 1.91 -0.97 2.61
CA ILE A 25 1.35 -0.10 3.63
C ILE A 25 -0.14 -0.41 3.74
N THR A 26 -0.57 -0.65 4.97
CA THR A 26 -1.96 -1.03 5.27
C THR A 26 -2.54 -0.06 6.30
N ASP A 27 -3.86 -0.06 6.40
CA ASP A 27 -4.63 0.66 7.41
C ASP A 27 -5.83 -0.18 7.87
N ASP A 28 -6.67 0.38 8.71
CA ASP A 28 -7.94 -0.20 9.09
C ASP A 28 -8.80 -0.53 7.86
N PRO A 29 -9.41 -1.72 7.81
CA PRO A 29 -10.19 -2.16 6.68
C PRO A 29 -11.52 -1.39 6.56
N PRO A 30 -12.05 -1.20 5.33
CA PRO A 30 -13.45 -0.82 5.14
C PRO A 30 -14.40 -1.78 5.87
N PRO A 31 -15.59 -1.33 6.31
CA PRO A 31 -16.53 -2.15 7.09
C PRO A 31 -16.85 -3.51 6.45
N GLU A 32 -17.01 -3.55 5.13
CA GLU A 32 -17.31 -4.77 4.37
C GLU A 32 -16.16 -5.77 4.34
N ILE A 33 -14.92 -5.29 4.42
CA ILE A 33 -13.72 -6.13 4.54
C ILE A 33 -13.55 -6.58 5.99
N ALA A 34 -13.76 -5.67 6.95
CA ALA A 34 -13.75 -5.99 8.37
C ALA A 34 -14.77 -7.10 8.72
N ALA A 35 -15.97 -7.04 8.14
CA ALA A 35 -17.03 -8.03 8.32
C ALA A 35 -16.63 -9.45 7.87
N THR A 36 -15.63 -9.57 6.99
CA THR A 36 -15.09 -10.87 6.55
C THR A 36 -13.95 -11.40 7.45
N GLY A 37 -13.65 -10.71 8.56
CA GLY A 37 -12.64 -11.14 9.54
C GLY A 37 -11.24 -10.55 9.32
N HIS A 38 -11.06 -9.67 8.34
CA HIS A 38 -9.79 -8.96 8.14
C HIS A 38 -9.61 -7.82 9.14
N ASN A 39 -8.38 -7.62 9.62
CA ASN A 39 -8.02 -6.51 10.53
C ASN A 39 -7.16 -5.42 9.86
N ARG A 40 -6.75 -5.62 8.61
CA ARG A 40 -5.94 -4.68 7.82
C ARG A 40 -6.33 -4.73 6.35
N CYS A 41 -6.28 -3.59 5.66
CA CYS A 41 -6.47 -3.49 4.21
C CYS A 41 -5.35 -2.65 3.59
N VAL A 42 -4.94 -2.98 2.36
CA VAL A 42 -3.91 -2.23 1.63
C VAL A 42 -4.41 -0.84 1.25
N ILE A 43 -3.50 0.14 1.22
CA ILE A 43 -3.83 1.51 0.80
C ILE A 43 -3.64 1.63 -0.72
N PRO A 44 -4.71 1.85 -1.50
CA PRO A 44 -4.58 2.12 -2.93
C PRO A 44 -4.08 3.54 -3.19
N VAL A 45 -3.07 3.69 -4.06
CA VAL A 45 -2.56 4.98 -4.53
C VAL A 45 -3.35 5.40 -5.76
N LYS A 46 -3.89 6.62 -5.77
CA LYS A 46 -4.54 7.16 -6.97
C LYS A 46 -3.51 7.40 -8.06
N PRO A 47 -3.81 7.12 -9.34
CA PRO A 47 -2.87 7.31 -10.44
C PRO A 47 -2.24 8.71 -10.50
N ARG A 48 -3.02 9.76 -10.16
CA ARG A 48 -2.54 11.15 -10.10
C ARG A 48 -1.42 11.41 -9.07
N ASN A 49 -1.28 10.55 -8.06
CA ASN A 49 -0.28 10.67 -7.00
C ASN A 49 0.90 9.70 -7.23
N LEU A 50 0.90 8.93 -8.33
CA LEU A 50 1.88 7.87 -8.56
C LEU A 50 3.31 8.40 -8.70
N ASP A 51 3.50 9.46 -9.48
CA ASP A 51 4.83 10.00 -9.73
C ASP A 51 5.47 10.58 -8.46
N GLU A 52 4.67 11.30 -7.66
CA GLU A 52 5.10 11.86 -6.38
C GLU A 52 5.40 10.76 -5.34
N TRP A 53 4.65 9.65 -5.37
CA TRP A 53 4.90 8.49 -4.52
C TRP A 53 6.19 7.74 -4.88
N LEU A 54 6.47 7.55 -6.18
CA LEU A 54 7.64 6.82 -6.66
C LEU A 54 8.93 7.65 -6.62
N ARG A 55 8.83 8.98 -6.50
CA ARG A 55 9.96 9.92 -6.49
C ARG A 55 9.85 10.83 -5.26
N PRO A 56 10.04 10.30 -4.03
CA PRO A 56 9.85 11.06 -2.81
C PRO A 56 10.97 12.07 -2.54
N GLU A 57 12.02 12.13 -3.37
CA GLU A 57 13.14 13.06 -3.20
C GLU A 57 12.66 14.51 -3.24
N GLY A 58 12.82 15.22 -2.12
CA GLY A 58 12.36 16.61 -1.98
C GLY A 58 10.86 16.75 -1.68
N VAL A 59 10.10 15.65 -1.61
CA VAL A 59 8.72 15.64 -1.14
C VAL A 59 8.71 15.67 0.39
N ARG A 60 7.89 16.55 0.97
CA ARG A 60 7.73 16.61 2.44
C ARG A 60 7.06 15.34 2.95
N LEU A 61 7.45 14.86 4.13
CA LEU A 61 6.83 13.67 4.73
C LEU A 61 5.31 13.81 4.89
N GLU A 62 4.82 14.97 5.29
CA GLU A 62 3.38 15.19 5.46
C GLU A 62 2.63 15.03 4.13
N ARG A 63 3.27 15.35 3.00
CA ARG A 63 2.68 15.18 1.68
C ARG A 63 2.58 13.71 1.29
N LEU A 64 3.54 12.88 1.68
CA LEU A 64 3.44 11.43 1.51
C LEU A 64 2.28 10.85 2.35
N ASP A 65 2.08 11.34 3.58
CA ASP A 65 0.91 10.96 4.38
C ASP A 65 -0.41 11.42 3.75
N GLU A 66 -0.46 12.62 3.15
CA GLU A 66 -1.62 13.09 2.40
C GLU A 66 -1.95 12.19 1.21
N ILE A 67 -0.94 11.69 0.48
CA ILE A 67 -1.15 10.72 -0.61
C ILE A 67 -1.81 9.44 -0.08
N LEU A 68 -1.35 8.93 1.06
CA LEU A 68 -1.94 7.73 1.69
C LEU A 68 -3.38 7.98 2.17
N ARG A 69 -3.69 9.20 2.62
CA ARG A 69 -5.07 9.58 3.00
C ARG A 69 -5.96 9.78 1.78
N ASP A 70 -5.44 10.31 0.67
CA ASP A 70 -6.11 10.49 -0.62
C ASP A 70 -6.22 9.17 -1.43
N ARG A 71 -6.72 8.13 -0.77
CA ARG A 71 -6.91 6.80 -1.35
C ARG A 71 -8.29 6.64 -1.98
N GLU A 72 -8.40 5.74 -2.94
CA GLU A 72 -9.71 5.25 -3.37
C GLU A 72 -10.31 4.38 -2.26
N ARG A 73 -11.64 4.38 -2.16
CA ARG A 73 -12.38 3.44 -1.30
C ARG A 73 -13.32 2.63 -2.18
N PRO A 74 -12.81 1.66 -2.94
CA PRO A 74 -13.66 0.74 -3.69
C PRO A 74 -14.53 -0.02 -2.68
N PHE A 75 -15.81 -0.20 -3.01
CA PHE A 75 -16.66 -1.10 -2.26
C PHE A 75 -16.38 -2.53 -2.72
N TYR A 76 -16.12 -3.43 -1.78
CA TYR A 76 -15.83 -4.82 -2.09
C TYR A 76 -17.02 -5.72 -1.72
N GLU A 77 -17.68 -6.27 -2.73
CA GLU A 77 -18.64 -7.35 -2.52
C GLU A 77 -17.91 -8.66 -2.23
N HIS A 78 -18.31 -9.33 -1.16
CA HIS A 78 -17.85 -10.68 -0.83
C HIS A 78 -19.01 -11.67 -0.90
N ARG A 79 -18.70 -12.91 -1.27
CA ARG A 79 -19.60 -14.06 -1.11
C ARG A 79 -18.94 -15.05 -0.18
N ILE A 80 -19.72 -15.64 0.73
CA ILE A 80 -19.25 -16.80 1.50
C ILE A 80 -19.06 -17.94 0.50
N ALA A 81 -17.84 -18.47 0.43
CA ALA A 81 -17.57 -19.68 -0.33
C ALA A 81 -18.36 -20.83 0.31
N ALA A 82 -19.16 -21.53 -0.50
CA ALA A 82 -19.98 -22.66 -0.08
C ALA A 82 -19.14 -23.86 0.38
#